data_AF-A0A840TSQ8-F1
#
_entry.id   AF-A0A840TSQ8-F1
#
_cell.length_a   1.000
_cell.length_b   1.000
_cell.length_c   1.000
_cell.angle_alpha   90.00
_cell.angle_beta   90.00
_cell.angle_gamma   90.00
#
_symmetry.space_group_name_H-M   'P 1'
#
loop_
_entity.id
_entity.type
_entity.pdbx_description
1 polymer ?
#
loop_
_entity_poly.entity_id
_entity_poly.type
_entity_poly.pdbx_seq_one_letter_code
_entity_poly.pdbx_strand_id
1 'polypeptide(L)'
;MKNATRLIASFLLCLSALSFSRQTPFSACSAAFLNNKMIVNEYSPQGTCTVAAGATGQLTVCTAELSPQASKAIDKIDFKVAIRDEQTHTLLMYSDETYRQVDIQRVLSQCKKGDRIVLLTTSNLYALPHNEILVQ
;
A
#
# COMPACT_ATOMS: atom_id res chain seq x y z
N MET A 1 49.40 46.25 -4.88
CA MET A 1 48.11 45.91 -4.24
C MET A 1 46.99 45.79 -5.28
N LYS A 2 47.04 44.75 -6.11
CA LYS A 2 45.98 44.27 -7.01
C LYS A 2 46.30 42.78 -7.18
N ASN A 3 45.32 41.88 -7.23
CA ASN A 3 45.44 40.42 -7.51
C ASN A 3 45.00 39.46 -6.38
N ALA A 4 44.48 39.94 -5.24
CA ALA A 4 43.94 39.04 -4.20
C ALA A 4 42.41 38.80 -4.28
N THR A 5 41.71 39.44 -5.22
CA THR A 5 40.24 39.51 -5.24
C THR A 5 39.57 38.55 -6.24
N ARG A 6 40.26 37.54 -6.77
CA ARG A 6 39.70 36.63 -7.78
C ARG A 6 39.56 35.17 -7.34
N LEU A 7 39.89 34.83 -6.11
CA LEU A 7 39.90 33.43 -5.63
C LEU A 7 38.75 33.05 -4.67
N ILE A 8 37.79 33.95 -4.45
CA ILE A 8 36.62 33.67 -3.58
C ILE A 8 35.35 33.37 -4.39
N ALA A 9 35.32 33.64 -5.70
CA ALA A 9 34.12 33.48 -6.51
C ALA A 9 33.84 32.04 -7.00
N SER A 10 34.76 31.09 -6.82
CA SER A 10 34.61 29.72 -7.35
C SER A 10 34.12 28.68 -6.32
N PHE A 11 33.92 29.03 -5.05
CA PHE A 11 33.47 28.08 -4.03
C PHE A 11 31.95 28.11 -3.78
N LEU A 12 31.21 29.02 -4.42
CA LEU A 12 29.76 29.19 -4.23
C LEU A 12 28.87 28.45 -5.25
N LEU A 13 29.45 27.68 -6.18
CA LEU A 13 28.72 27.08 -7.31
C LEU A 13 28.44 25.57 -7.17
N CYS A 14 28.85 24.91 -6.09
CA CYS A 14 28.67 23.46 -5.90
C CYS A 14 27.50 23.05 -4.98
N LEU A 15 26.68 23.97 -4.47
CA LEU A 15 25.62 23.64 -3.51
C LEU A 15 24.19 23.52 -4.09
N SER A 16 24.01 23.62 -5.41
CA SER A 16 22.66 23.71 -6.02
C SER A 16 22.11 22.42 -6.62
N ALA A 17 22.75 21.25 -6.43
CA ALA A 17 22.31 20.00 -7.07
C ALA A 17 21.80 18.91 -6.11
N LEU A 18 21.41 19.25 -4.88
CA LEU A 18 20.57 18.35 -4.07
C LEU A 18 19.12 18.49 -4.51
N SER A 19 18.80 17.97 -5.69
CA SER A 19 17.42 17.69 -6.05
C SER A 19 16.92 16.55 -5.16
N PHE A 20 16.42 16.91 -3.98
CA PHE A 20 15.54 16.02 -3.22
C PHE A 20 14.28 15.83 -4.06
N SER A 21 14.28 14.80 -4.91
CA SER A 21 13.06 14.28 -5.51
C SER A 21 12.20 13.72 -4.38
N ARG A 22 11.46 14.60 -3.71
CA ARG A 22 10.42 14.20 -2.75
C ARG A 22 9.40 13.42 -3.58
N GLN A 23 9.19 12.14 -3.25
CA GLN A 23 8.09 11.38 -3.83
C GLN A 23 6.83 12.23 -3.71
N THR A 24 6.13 12.47 -4.83
CA THR A 24 4.86 13.17 -4.82
C THR A 24 3.95 12.46 -3.82
N PRO A 25 3.33 13.18 -2.86
CA PRO A 25 2.45 12.55 -1.90
C PRO A 25 1.34 11.81 -2.67
N PHE A 26 1.04 10.59 -2.25
CA PHE A 26 -0.06 9.80 -2.82
C PHE A 26 -1.34 10.64 -2.82
N SER A 27 -1.97 10.80 -3.99
CA SER A 27 -3.05 11.77 -4.18
C SER A 27 -4.44 11.19 -3.88
N ALA A 28 -4.56 9.86 -3.78
CA ALA A 28 -5.82 9.18 -3.55
C ALA A 28 -5.71 8.16 -2.40
N CYS A 29 -6.61 8.30 -1.42
CA CYS A 29 -6.81 7.31 -0.35
C CYS A 29 -7.36 6.03 -0.96
N SER A 30 -6.76 4.89 -0.63
CA SER A 30 -7.24 3.58 -1.06
C SER A 30 -7.35 2.62 0.12
N ALA A 31 -8.26 1.66 0.02
CA ALA A 31 -8.51 0.66 1.03
C ALA A 31 -8.84 -0.70 0.40
N ALA A 32 -8.64 -1.77 1.17
CA ALA A 32 -9.08 -3.10 0.81
C ALA A 32 -10.55 -3.29 1.18
N PHE A 33 -11.29 -3.95 0.29
CA PHE A 33 -12.71 -4.26 0.45
C PHE A 33 -12.94 -5.75 0.20
N LEU A 34 -13.77 -6.37 1.02
CA LEU A 34 -14.32 -7.70 0.82
C LEU A 34 -15.82 -7.56 0.59
N ASN A 35 -16.31 -7.99 -0.58
CA ASN A 35 -17.72 -7.83 -0.98
C ASN A 35 -18.24 -6.38 -0.81
N ASN A 36 -17.44 -5.41 -1.28
CA ASN A 36 -17.69 -3.96 -1.18
C ASN A 36 -17.76 -3.40 0.27
N LYS A 37 -17.44 -4.21 1.29
CA LYS A 37 -17.26 -3.73 2.66
C LYS A 37 -15.79 -3.52 2.94
N MET A 38 -15.43 -2.33 3.43
CA MET A 38 -14.06 -2.02 3.81
C MET A 38 -13.59 -2.99 4.90
N ILE A 39 -12.40 -3.56 4.72
CA ILE A 39 -11.86 -4.59 5.63
C ILE A 39 -11.29 -3.95 6.90
N VAL A 40 -10.67 -2.77 6.77
CA VAL A 40 -10.16 -2.06 7.94
C VAL A 40 -11.32 -1.62 8.83
N ASN A 41 -11.20 -1.89 10.13
CA ASN A 41 -12.22 -1.51 11.12
C ASN A 41 -12.30 0.02 11.33
N GLU A 42 -11.16 0.68 11.26
CA GLU A 42 -10.99 2.13 11.45
C GLU A 42 -9.89 2.62 10.51
N TYR A 43 -10.16 3.67 9.74
CA TYR A 43 -9.13 4.24 8.84
C TYR A 43 -8.24 5.23 9.63
N SER A 44 -7.42 4.67 10.52
CA SER A 44 -6.46 5.39 11.36
C SER A 44 -5.18 4.56 11.50
N PRO A 45 -4.05 5.11 11.97
CA PRO A 45 -2.82 4.33 12.14
C PRO A 45 -2.97 3.09 13.06
N GLN A 46 -4.01 3.05 13.89
CA GLN A 46 -4.34 1.95 14.80
C GLN A 46 -5.33 0.94 14.18
N GLY A 47 -5.85 1.24 12.98
CA GLY A 47 -6.74 0.39 12.22
C GLY A 47 -6.16 -0.99 11.95
N THR A 48 -7.03 -2.00 12.07
CA THR A 48 -6.70 -3.40 11.85
C THR A 48 -7.50 -3.97 10.69
N CYS A 49 -6.87 -4.79 9.87
CA CYS A 49 -7.51 -5.56 8.82
C CYS A 49 -7.47 -7.04 9.19
N THR A 50 -8.63 -7.67 9.30
CA THR A 50 -8.74 -9.09 9.61
C THR A 50 -9.79 -9.76 8.73
N VAL A 51 -9.55 -11.02 8.40
CA VAL A 51 -10.52 -11.89 7.73
C VAL A 51 -10.48 -13.27 8.36
N ALA A 52 -11.63 -13.95 8.42
CA ALA A 52 -11.69 -15.34 8.87
C ALA A 52 -11.05 -16.25 7.80
N ALA A 53 -10.38 -17.33 8.23
CA ALA A 53 -9.83 -18.33 7.31
C ALA A 53 -10.87 -18.96 6.35
N GLY A 54 -12.15 -18.96 6.73
CA GLY A 54 -13.27 -19.42 5.90
C GLY A 54 -14.03 -18.31 5.16
N ALA A 55 -13.50 -17.08 5.10
CA ALA A 55 -14.17 -15.98 4.43
C ALA A 55 -14.33 -16.25 2.92
N THR A 56 -15.40 -15.70 2.33
CA THR A 56 -15.73 -15.91 0.93
C THR A 56 -16.04 -14.61 0.20
N GLY A 57 -15.88 -14.62 -1.12
CA GLY A 57 -16.24 -13.53 -1.99
C GLY A 57 -15.05 -12.76 -2.55
N GLN A 58 -15.32 -11.54 -3.02
CA GLN A 58 -14.37 -10.79 -3.84
C GLN A 58 -13.57 -9.82 -3.01
N LEU A 59 -12.25 -10.04 -2.98
CA LEU A 59 -11.27 -9.11 -2.46
C LEU A 59 -10.87 -8.12 -3.56
N THR A 60 -10.98 -6.83 -3.25
CA THR A 60 -10.65 -5.72 -4.15
C THR A 60 -9.88 -4.65 -3.41
N VAL A 61 -9.04 -3.91 -4.11
CA VAL A 61 -8.51 -2.63 -3.63
C VAL A 61 -9.17 -1.52 -4.41
N CYS A 62 -9.67 -0.51 -3.71
CA CYS A 62 -10.38 0.59 -4.33
C CYS A 62 -9.90 1.93 -3.79
N THR A 63 -10.01 2.99 -4.58
CA THR A 63 -10.08 4.34 -4.03
C THR A 63 -11.29 4.44 -3.10
N ALA A 64 -11.10 5.11 -1.97
CA ALA A 64 -12.08 5.17 -0.90
C ALA A 64 -12.49 6.61 -0.62
N GLU A 65 -13.80 6.86 -0.63
CA GLU A 65 -14.38 8.06 -0.03
C GLU A 65 -14.68 7.74 1.45
N LEU A 66 -14.02 8.46 2.34
CA LEU A 66 -14.12 8.26 3.79
C LEU A 66 -14.92 9.41 4.38
N SER A 67 -16.06 9.07 4.98
CA SER A 67 -16.86 9.99 5.79
C SER A 67 -16.98 9.42 7.20
N PRO A 68 -17.32 10.24 8.21
CA PRO A 68 -17.61 9.75 9.55
C PRO A 68 -18.71 8.68 9.60
N GLN A 69 -19.62 8.68 8.61
CA GLN A 69 -20.80 7.82 8.59
C GLN A 69 -20.61 6.55 7.74
N ALA A 70 -19.75 6.59 6.72
CA ALA A 70 -19.54 5.48 5.81
C ALA A 70 -18.20 5.56 5.06
N SER A 71 -17.69 4.39 4.70
CA SER A 71 -16.65 4.22 3.68
C SER A 71 -17.28 3.68 2.41
N LYS A 72 -16.94 4.29 1.26
CA LYS A 72 -17.45 3.87 -0.04
C LYS A 72 -16.30 3.56 -0.99
N ALA A 73 -16.36 2.37 -1.60
CA ALA A 73 -15.50 2.03 -2.72
C ALA A 73 -15.93 2.83 -3.96
N ILE A 74 -14.99 3.55 -4.57
CA ILE A 74 -15.23 4.35 -5.78
C ILE A 74 -14.73 3.61 -7.01
N ASP A 75 -13.41 3.52 -7.19
CA ASP A 75 -12.80 2.86 -8.35
C ASP A 75 -11.85 1.74 -7.92
N LYS A 76 -11.94 0.59 -8.59
CA LYS A 76 -11.00 -0.52 -8.39
C LYS A 76 -9.63 -0.16 -8.95
N ILE A 77 -8.58 -0.41 -8.18
CA ILE A 77 -7.19 -0.21 -8.59
C ILE A 77 -6.49 -1.55 -8.85
N ASP A 78 -5.44 -1.52 -9.65
CA ASP A 78 -4.61 -2.68 -9.95
C ASP A 78 -3.66 -2.99 -8.79
N PHE A 79 -3.68 -4.24 -8.31
CA PHE A 79 -2.84 -4.69 -7.21
C PHE A 79 -2.29 -6.10 -7.42
N LYS A 80 -1.22 -6.43 -6.72
CA LYS A 80 -0.70 -7.80 -6.57
C LYS A 80 -0.96 -8.31 -5.16
N VAL A 81 -0.89 -9.63 -5.01
CA VAL A 81 -1.09 -10.32 -3.74
C VAL A 81 0.18 -11.07 -3.36
N ALA A 82 0.57 -10.93 -2.10
CA ALA A 82 1.59 -11.73 -1.45
C ALA A 82 1.05 -12.29 -0.13
N ILE A 83 1.72 -13.27 0.42
CA ILE A 83 1.43 -13.88 1.72
C ILE A 83 2.68 -13.70 2.58
N ARG A 84 2.51 -13.11 3.75
CA ARG A 84 3.53 -13.10 4.80
C ARG A 84 3.22 -14.26 5.74
N ASP A 85 4.08 -15.26 5.73
CA ASP A 85 4.00 -16.40 6.65
C ASP A 85 4.26 -15.91 8.08
N GLU A 86 3.41 -16.29 9.03
CA GLU A 86 3.51 -15.78 10.41
C GLU A 86 4.73 -16.33 11.16
N GLN A 87 5.15 -17.56 10.87
CA GLN A 87 6.22 -18.22 11.61
C GLN A 87 7.60 -17.69 11.22
N THR A 88 7.79 -17.45 9.92
CA THR A 88 9.07 -17.08 9.32
C THR A 88 9.15 -15.62 8.91
N HIS A 89 8.01 -14.92 8.87
CA HIS A 89 7.84 -13.57 8.31
C HIS A 89 8.26 -13.45 6.83
N THR A 90 8.47 -14.58 6.16
CA THR A 90 8.81 -14.65 4.74
C THR A 90 7.66 -14.09 3.92
N LEU A 91 7.96 -13.15 3.03
CA LEU A 91 7.00 -12.64 2.06
C LEU A 91 7.10 -13.48 0.79
N LEU A 92 6.02 -14.18 0.47
CA LEU A 92 5.89 -15.00 -0.73
C LEU A 92 4.87 -14.36 -1.67
N MET A 93 5.22 -14.15 -2.94
CA MET A 93 4.22 -13.76 -3.94
C MET A 93 3.19 -14.87 -4.11
N TYR A 94 1.91 -14.54 -4.00
CA TYR A 94 0.83 -15.51 -4.27
C TYR A 94 0.83 -15.94 -5.74
N SER A 95 1.05 -14.97 -6.62
CA SER A 95 1.24 -15.14 -8.05
C SER A 95 1.93 -13.91 -8.64
N ASP A 96 2.39 -14.01 -9.89
CA ASP A 96 2.93 -12.86 -10.64
C ASP A 96 1.84 -12.01 -11.32
N GLU A 97 0.58 -12.44 -11.25
CA GLU A 97 -0.55 -11.78 -11.90
C GLU A 97 -0.87 -10.42 -11.23
N THR A 98 -1.40 -9.50 -12.04
CA THR A 98 -1.99 -8.25 -11.55
C THR A 98 -3.50 -8.41 -11.53
N TYR A 99 -4.12 -8.06 -10.40
CA TYR A 99 -5.54 -8.21 -10.14
C TYR A 99 -6.24 -6.84 -10.02
N ARG A 100 -7.49 -6.79 -10.46
CA ARG A 100 -8.47 -5.76 -10.03
C ARG A 100 -9.46 -6.29 -9.01
N GLN A 101 -9.59 -7.62 -8.96
CA GLN A 101 -10.37 -8.37 -7.99
C GLN A 101 -9.82 -9.79 -7.94
N VAL A 102 -9.85 -10.41 -6.78
CA VAL A 102 -9.48 -11.81 -6.60
C VAL A 102 -10.50 -12.48 -5.70
N ASP A 103 -10.80 -13.74 -5.98
CA ASP A 103 -11.57 -14.57 -5.06
C ASP A 103 -10.73 -14.83 -3.82
N ILE A 104 -11.19 -14.33 -2.67
CA ILE A 104 -10.44 -14.45 -1.41
C ILE A 104 -10.23 -15.92 -1.01
N GLN A 105 -11.14 -16.82 -1.40
CA GLN A 105 -11.04 -18.24 -1.06
C GLN A 105 -9.80 -18.88 -1.70
N ARG A 106 -9.45 -18.43 -2.91
CA ARG A 106 -8.25 -18.92 -3.62
C ARG A 106 -6.96 -18.45 -2.97
N VAL A 107 -6.95 -17.24 -2.40
CA VAL A 107 -5.80 -16.73 -1.63
C VAL A 107 -5.71 -17.47 -0.30
N LEU A 108 -6.83 -17.57 0.43
CA LEU A 108 -6.91 -18.22 1.73
C LEU A 108 -6.55 -19.71 1.70
N SER A 109 -6.79 -20.40 0.59
CA SER A 109 -6.36 -21.80 0.43
C SER A 109 -4.84 -22.02 0.55
N GLN A 110 -4.04 -20.95 0.41
CA GLN A 110 -2.59 -20.98 0.58
C GLN A 110 -2.13 -20.36 1.91
N CYS A 111 -3.06 -19.84 2.71
CA CYS A 111 -2.78 -19.23 4.00
C CYS A 111 -3.06 -20.20 5.16
N LYS A 112 -2.38 -19.96 6.28
CA LYS A 112 -2.70 -20.52 7.59
C LYS A 112 -3.19 -19.40 8.50
N LYS A 113 -3.86 -19.77 9.59
CA LYS A 113 -4.18 -18.84 10.67
C LYS A 113 -2.90 -18.17 11.18
N GLY A 114 -2.92 -16.86 11.30
CA GLY A 114 -1.78 -16.02 11.67
C GLY A 114 -1.12 -15.34 10.47
N ASP A 115 -1.15 -15.95 9.29
CA ASP A 115 -0.55 -15.36 8.09
C ASP A 115 -1.21 -14.03 7.73
N ARG A 116 -0.50 -13.22 6.95
CA ARG A 116 -1.03 -11.95 6.44
C ARG A 116 -1.10 -11.97 4.92
N ILE A 117 -2.26 -11.64 4.38
CA ILE A 117 -2.41 -11.31 2.97
C ILE A 117 -1.89 -9.89 2.78
N VAL A 118 -0.85 -9.72 1.97
CA VAL A 118 -0.22 -8.44 1.67
C VAL A 118 -0.65 -7.97 0.29
N LEU A 119 -1.26 -6.80 0.24
CA LEU A 119 -1.74 -6.16 -0.98
C LEU A 119 -0.70 -5.14 -1.46
N LEU A 120 -0.34 -5.21 -2.73
CA LEU A 120 0.71 -4.37 -3.29
C LEU A 120 0.13 -3.55 -4.44
N THR A 121 0.09 -2.22 -4.31
CA THR A 121 -0.31 -1.36 -5.42
C THR A 121 0.73 -1.41 -6.53
N THR A 122 0.29 -1.40 -7.78
CA THR A 122 1.19 -1.39 -8.95
C THR A 122 1.53 0.01 -9.44
N SER A 123 0.87 1.02 -8.88
CA SER A 123 1.02 2.44 -9.22
C SER A 123 1.38 3.26 -7.98
N ASN A 124 2.25 4.25 -8.16
CA ASN A 124 2.66 5.20 -7.13
C ASN A 124 1.63 6.32 -6.88
N LEU A 125 0.48 6.29 -7.56
CA LEU A 125 -0.60 7.27 -7.36
C LEU A 125 -1.42 7.00 -6.09
N TYR A 126 -1.43 5.76 -5.62
CA TYR A 126 -2.31 5.29 -4.55
C TYR A 126 -1.52 4.89 -3.31
N ALA A 127 -1.88 5.47 -2.16
CA ALA A 127 -1.45 4.97 -0.86
C ALA A 127 -2.44 3.93 -0.39
N LEU A 128 -1.93 2.77 0.02
CA LEU A 128 -2.68 1.74 0.71
C LEU A 128 -2.08 1.52 2.11
N PRO A 129 -2.42 2.36 3.12
CA PRO A 129 -1.81 2.26 4.45
C PRO A 129 -2.12 0.93 5.15
N HIS A 130 -3.32 0.40 4.92
CA HIS A 130 -3.81 -0.85 5.49
C HIS A 130 -3.68 -1.99 4.48
N ASN A 131 -2.45 -2.25 4.05
CA ASN A 131 -2.17 -3.21 2.98
C ASN A 131 -2.01 -4.66 3.46
N GLU A 132 -1.87 -4.90 4.77
CA GLU A 132 -1.75 -6.25 5.32
C GLU A 132 -3.05 -6.67 6.05
N ILE A 133 -3.59 -7.83 5.68
CA ILE A 133 -4.82 -8.39 6.24
C ILE A 133 -4.47 -9.67 6.99
N LEU A 134 -4.73 -9.71 8.30
CA LEU A 134 -4.51 -10.90 9.13
C LEU A 134 -5.57 -11.98 8.87
N VAL A 135 -5.12 -13.22 8.70
CA VAL A 135 -5.97 -14.41 8.62
C VAL A 135 -6.21 -14.98 10.01
N GLN A 136 -7.48 -15.00 10.46
CA GLN A 136 -7.91 -15.45 11.79
C GLN A 136 -8.46 -16.88 11.82
#